data_AF-A0A365ZCD0-F1
#
_entry.id   AF-A0A365ZCD0-F1
#
_cell.length_a   1.000
_cell.length_b   1.000
_cell.length_c   1.000
_cell.angle_alpha   90.00
_cell.angle_beta   90.00
_cell.angle_gamma   90.00
#
_symmetry.space_group_name_H-M   'P 1'
#
loop_
_entity.id
_entity.type
_entity.pdbx_description
1 polymer ?
#
loop_
_entity_poly.entity_id
_entity_poly.type
_entity_poly.pdbx_seq_one_letter_code
_entity_poly.pdbx_strand_id
1 'polypeptide(L)'
;MTGRCGAGRQPAPHRPHPGPRGRLSSSRPRSAGSAGNAGAQGVQLRISTPGKFTVVRASTAAAELPLSRARSLAVGAVIALLALYAIHAQLPPSAVRLPGAGQELRAQAPRVFPQGWAFFTKSPRDPSFQIHRLDEAGDVVMASLTPHSSPHNAFGFDRQSRTQGTEYALLLAEFPLDAWRDCETAEVEGCVDPSLPARPVVNDVPSPTLCGDLFVIALEPQPWAWRDLVDDTHRAERVLRIDVECLA
;
A
#
# COMPACT_ATOMS: atom_id res chain seq x y z
N MET A 1 39.35 -2.94 42.09
CA MET A 1 38.38 -3.57 43.01
C MET A 1 37.41 -4.40 42.19
N THR A 2 37.28 -5.64 42.60
CA THR A 2 36.56 -6.76 41.99
C THR A 2 35.04 -6.66 42.15
N GLY A 3 34.28 -7.19 41.18
CA GLY A 3 32.85 -7.45 41.32
C GLY A 3 32.29 -8.28 40.16
N ARG A 4 32.24 -9.61 40.36
CA ARG A 4 31.54 -10.61 39.52
C ARG A 4 30.06 -10.73 39.91
N CYS A 5 29.30 -11.46 39.07
CA CYS A 5 28.02 -12.17 39.27
C CYS A 5 26.85 -11.54 38.48
N GLY A 6 26.00 -12.28 37.75
CA GLY A 6 25.78 -13.73 37.75
C GLY A 6 24.99 -14.22 36.52
N ALA A 7 24.77 -15.54 36.51
CA ALA A 7 24.34 -16.37 35.40
C ALA A 7 22.84 -16.73 35.43
N GLY A 8 22.33 -17.22 34.28
CA GLY A 8 21.06 -17.96 34.14
C GLY A 8 20.15 -17.32 33.09
N ARG A 9 19.46 -18.03 32.17
CA ARG A 9 19.11 -19.44 32.00
C ARG A 9 18.92 -19.73 30.50
N GLN A 10 19.24 -20.95 30.07
CA GLN A 10 18.89 -21.47 28.74
C GLN A 10 17.41 -21.96 28.71
N PRO A 11 16.68 -21.79 27.60
CA PRO A 11 15.42 -22.49 27.37
C PRO A 11 15.63 -23.84 26.67
N ALA A 12 14.82 -24.83 27.06
CA ALA A 12 14.85 -26.22 26.59
C ALA A 12 14.27 -26.39 25.17
N PRO A 13 14.65 -27.46 24.44
CA PRO A 13 14.16 -27.72 23.08
C PRO A 13 12.83 -28.48 23.06
N HIS A 14 11.91 -28.03 22.19
CA HIS A 14 10.64 -28.68 21.87
C HIS A 14 10.84 -30.00 21.09
N ARG A 15 10.16 -31.06 21.50
CA ARG A 15 10.04 -32.34 20.77
C ARG A 15 8.86 -32.29 19.78
N PRO A 16 8.99 -32.82 18.55
CA PRO A 16 7.87 -33.02 17.65
C PRO A 16 7.22 -34.42 17.84
N HIS A 17 5.89 -34.47 17.77
CA HIS A 17 5.08 -35.69 17.76
C HIS A 17 4.99 -36.32 16.34
N PRO A 18 4.92 -37.66 16.22
CA PRO A 18 4.87 -38.36 14.93
C PRO A 18 3.47 -38.81 14.51
N GLY A 19 3.19 -38.72 13.19
CA GLY A 19 2.27 -39.59 12.42
C GLY A 19 0.76 -39.48 12.71
N PRO A 20 -0.14 -40.00 11.83
CA PRO A 20 0.05 -41.28 11.14
C PRO A 20 -0.23 -41.30 9.63
N ARG A 21 0.28 -42.37 9.01
CA ARG A 21 0.05 -42.86 7.66
C ARG A 21 -1.29 -43.63 7.58
N GLY A 22 -2.00 -43.51 6.46
CA GLY A 22 -2.98 -44.50 5.97
C GLY A 22 -3.01 -44.44 4.44
N ARG A 23 -2.38 -45.39 3.72
CA ARG A 23 -2.87 -46.69 3.20
C ARG A 23 -4.20 -46.65 2.42
N LEU A 24 -4.03 -46.87 1.11
CA LEU A 24 -4.66 -47.89 0.24
C LEU A 24 -6.19 -48.08 0.27
N SER A 25 -6.82 -47.94 -0.90
CA SER A 25 -7.65 -48.98 -1.56
C SER A 25 -8.30 -48.35 -2.80
N SER A 26 -7.91 -48.72 -4.02
CA SER A 26 -8.57 -49.74 -4.87
C SER A 26 -10.10 -49.59 -4.97
N SER A 27 -10.57 -49.20 -6.15
CA SER A 27 -11.84 -49.66 -6.72
C SER A 27 -11.93 -49.28 -8.20
N ARG A 28 -11.90 -50.29 -9.07
CA ARG A 28 -12.56 -50.25 -10.39
C ARG A 28 -14.07 -50.37 -10.15
N PRO A 29 -14.92 -49.80 -11.02
CA PRO A 29 -15.54 -50.69 -12.01
C PRO A 29 -15.90 -50.06 -13.37
N ARG A 30 -16.01 -50.99 -14.34
CA ARG A 30 -17.01 -51.12 -15.43
C ARG A 30 -17.24 -49.98 -16.44
N SER A 31 -16.85 -50.30 -17.67
CA SER A 31 -17.60 -50.23 -18.93
C SER A 31 -18.96 -49.49 -18.96
N ALA A 32 -19.03 -48.49 -19.83
CA ALA A 32 -20.21 -48.16 -20.62
C ALA A 32 -19.73 -47.67 -21.99
N GLY A 33 -20.31 -48.24 -23.05
CA GLY A 33 -19.96 -47.93 -24.43
C GLY A 33 -20.78 -46.77 -25.01
N SER A 34 -20.54 -46.58 -26.31
CA SER A 34 -21.28 -45.75 -27.28
C SER A 34 -20.98 -44.25 -27.27
N ALA A 35 -20.31 -43.77 -28.31
CA ALA A 35 -20.97 -43.12 -29.44
C ALA A 35 -19.88 -42.67 -30.44
N GLY A 36 -20.01 -43.09 -31.69
CA GLY A 36 -19.10 -42.69 -32.75
C GLY A 36 -19.23 -41.21 -33.11
N ASN A 37 -18.12 -40.61 -33.53
CA ASN A 37 -18.15 -39.39 -34.32
C ASN A 37 -17.11 -39.48 -35.43
N ALA A 38 -17.63 -39.51 -36.66
CA ALA A 38 -16.86 -39.45 -37.89
C ALA A 38 -16.37 -38.01 -38.10
N GLY A 39 -15.04 -37.83 -38.17
CA GLY A 39 -14.39 -36.55 -38.45
C GLY A 39 -13.32 -36.74 -39.54
N ALA A 40 -13.51 -36.02 -40.63
CA ALA A 40 -12.78 -35.97 -41.91
C ALA A 40 -11.29 -36.41 -41.90
N GLN A 41 -10.97 -37.39 -42.75
CA GLN A 41 -9.61 -37.87 -43.02
C GLN A 41 -9.02 -37.11 -44.23
N GLY A 42 -8.08 -36.21 -44.01
CA GLY A 42 -7.22 -35.69 -45.07
C GLY A 42 -6.13 -36.71 -45.41
N VAL A 43 -6.19 -37.31 -46.60
CA VAL A 43 -5.18 -38.25 -47.09
C VAL A 43 -4.09 -37.47 -47.82
N GLN A 44 -2.85 -37.52 -47.32
CA GLN A 44 -1.68 -37.11 -48.10
C GLN A 44 -1.00 -38.35 -48.70
N LEU A 45 -0.89 -38.38 -50.01
CA LEU A 45 -0.17 -39.40 -50.77
C LEU A 45 1.29 -38.98 -50.94
N ARG A 46 2.21 -39.79 -50.43
CA ARG A 46 3.66 -39.63 -50.69
C ARG A 46 4.10 -40.79 -51.58
N ILE A 47 4.61 -40.46 -52.77
CA ILE A 47 5.05 -41.45 -53.75
C ILE A 47 6.47 -41.88 -53.38
N SER A 48 6.61 -43.13 -52.96
CA SER A 48 7.88 -43.81 -52.77
C SER A 48 7.86 -45.01 -53.70
N THR A 49 8.54 -44.87 -54.84
CA THR A 49 8.72 -45.90 -55.89
C THR A 49 7.46 -46.33 -56.69
N PRO A 50 7.63 -46.66 -57.99
CA PRO A 50 6.51 -46.99 -58.86
C PRO A 50 5.91 -48.34 -58.46
N GLY A 51 4.60 -48.36 -58.18
CA GLY A 51 3.81 -49.59 -58.01
C GLY A 51 3.43 -49.99 -56.58
N LYS A 52 3.82 -49.24 -55.53
CA LYS A 52 3.37 -49.50 -54.15
C LYS A 52 2.88 -48.23 -53.46
N PHE A 53 1.56 -48.07 -53.39
CA PHE A 53 0.93 -47.02 -52.58
C PHE A 53 0.79 -47.49 -51.14
N THR A 54 1.59 -46.94 -50.23
CA THR A 54 1.39 -47.15 -48.79
C THR A 54 0.62 -45.97 -48.22
N VAL A 55 -0.64 -46.20 -47.85
CA VAL A 55 -1.47 -45.18 -47.18
C VAL A 55 -0.97 -45.01 -45.74
N VAL A 56 -0.26 -43.92 -45.46
CA VAL A 56 0.10 -43.55 -44.08
C VAL A 56 -1.02 -42.67 -43.54
N ARG A 57 -1.89 -43.23 -42.67
CA ARG A 57 -2.89 -42.45 -41.93
C ARG A 57 -2.16 -41.57 -40.90
N ALA A 58 -2.18 -40.26 -41.09
CA ALA A 58 -1.84 -39.32 -40.03
C ALA A 58 -3.00 -39.32 -39.02
N SER A 59 -2.77 -39.92 -37.84
CA SER A 59 -3.67 -39.78 -36.70
C SER A 59 -3.37 -38.44 -36.03
N THR A 60 -4.21 -37.43 -36.25
CA THR A 60 -4.27 -36.30 -35.33
C THR A 60 -4.96 -36.78 -34.07
N ALA A 61 -4.19 -37.31 -33.12
CA ALA A 61 -4.68 -37.53 -31.78
C ALA A 61 -4.98 -36.16 -31.17
N ALA A 62 -6.23 -35.72 -31.25
CA ALA A 62 -6.73 -34.69 -30.35
C ALA A 62 -6.52 -35.24 -28.94
N ALA A 63 -5.61 -34.62 -28.18
CA ALA A 63 -5.34 -35.03 -26.82
C ALA A 63 -6.60 -34.78 -25.98
N GLU A 64 -7.40 -35.82 -25.76
CA GLU A 64 -8.59 -35.71 -24.93
C GLU A 64 -8.16 -35.48 -23.48
N LEU A 65 -8.36 -34.25 -22.99
CA LEU A 65 -8.11 -33.93 -21.60
C LEU A 65 -9.06 -34.78 -20.73
N PRO A 66 -8.54 -35.51 -19.72
CA PRO A 66 -9.41 -36.30 -18.86
C PRO A 66 -10.40 -35.38 -18.15
N LEU A 67 -11.67 -35.83 -18.06
CA LEU A 67 -12.81 -35.04 -17.57
C LEU A 67 -12.55 -34.38 -16.20
N SER A 68 -11.74 -34.99 -15.34
CA SER A 68 -11.32 -34.41 -14.06
C SER A 68 -10.43 -33.18 -14.20
N ARG A 69 -9.49 -33.17 -15.16
CA ARG A 69 -8.64 -32.00 -15.45
C ARG A 69 -9.45 -30.90 -16.12
N ALA A 70 -10.36 -31.24 -17.03
CA ALA A 70 -11.26 -30.27 -17.65
C ALA A 70 -12.14 -29.56 -16.59
N ARG A 71 -12.67 -30.30 -15.60
CA ARG A 71 -13.43 -29.73 -14.48
C ARG A 71 -12.59 -28.81 -13.60
N SER A 72 -11.38 -29.24 -13.21
CA SER A 72 -10.50 -28.40 -12.39
C SER A 72 -10.10 -27.11 -13.11
N LEU A 73 -9.83 -27.18 -14.42
CA LEU A 73 -9.53 -25.99 -15.23
C LEU A 73 -10.73 -25.05 -15.34
N ALA A 74 -11.93 -25.59 -15.53
CA ALA A 74 -13.16 -24.78 -15.56
C ALA A 74 -13.40 -24.07 -14.21
N VAL A 75 -13.27 -24.79 -13.09
CA VAL A 75 -13.40 -24.21 -11.75
C VAL A 75 -12.33 -23.14 -11.52
N GLY A 76 -11.08 -23.42 -11.88
CA GLY A 76 -9.98 -22.46 -11.78
C GLY A 76 -10.23 -21.19 -12.60
N ALA A 77 -10.74 -21.34 -13.83
CA ALA A 77 -11.09 -20.22 -14.69
C ALA A 77 -12.21 -19.36 -14.08
N VAL A 78 -13.24 -19.99 -13.50
CA VAL A 78 -14.32 -19.27 -12.79
C VAL A 78 -13.77 -18.49 -11.60
N ILE A 79 -12.94 -19.12 -10.77
CA ILE A 79 -12.32 -18.45 -9.61
C ILE A 79 -11.44 -17.29 -10.06
N ALA A 80 -10.63 -17.47 -11.11
CA ALA A 80 -9.77 -16.42 -11.65
C ALA A 80 -10.58 -15.24 -12.20
N LEU A 81 -11.71 -15.50 -12.88
CA LEU A 81 -12.62 -14.47 -13.34
C LEU A 81 -13.25 -13.71 -12.17
N LEU A 82 -13.74 -14.40 -11.15
CA LEU A 82 -14.28 -13.76 -9.95
C LEU A 82 -13.23 -12.89 -9.24
N ALA A 83 -12.01 -13.40 -9.09
CA ALA A 83 -10.90 -12.65 -8.52
C ALA A 83 -10.57 -11.40 -9.36
N LEU A 84 -10.53 -11.51 -10.68
CA LEU A 84 -10.29 -10.38 -11.58
C LEU A 84 -11.35 -9.28 -11.41
N TYR A 85 -12.63 -9.65 -11.34
CA TYR A 85 -13.72 -8.68 -11.11
C TYR A 85 -13.64 -8.06 -9.71
N ALA A 86 -13.31 -8.86 -8.68
CA ALA A 86 -13.14 -8.35 -7.32
C ALA A 86 -11.96 -7.37 -7.19
N ILE A 87 -10.84 -7.65 -7.88
CA ILE A 87 -9.68 -6.75 -7.93
C ILE A 87 -10.05 -5.47 -8.69
N HIS A 88 -10.66 -5.59 -9.87
CA HIS A 88 -11.05 -4.41 -10.67
C HIS A 88 -12.03 -3.50 -9.94
N ALA A 89 -12.99 -4.07 -9.20
CA ALA A 89 -13.95 -3.32 -8.43
C ALA A 89 -13.32 -2.50 -7.29
N GLN A 90 -12.16 -2.93 -6.78
CA GLN A 90 -11.44 -2.28 -5.68
C GLN A 90 -10.33 -1.32 -6.14
N LEU A 91 -10.00 -1.31 -7.44
CA LEU A 91 -9.04 -0.36 -8.01
C LEU A 91 -9.69 1.01 -8.25
N PRO A 92 -8.91 2.11 -8.15
CA PRO A 92 -9.36 3.44 -8.56
C PRO A 92 -9.90 3.45 -10.00
N PRO A 93 -10.73 4.46 -10.36
CA PRO A 93 -11.23 4.61 -11.71
C PRO A 93 -10.09 4.58 -12.73
N SER A 94 -10.15 3.63 -13.66
CA SER A 94 -9.16 3.44 -14.72
C SER A 94 -9.84 3.41 -16.09
N ALA A 95 -9.05 3.60 -17.15
CA ALA A 95 -9.56 3.57 -18.53
C ALA A 95 -10.08 2.19 -18.96
N VAL A 96 -9.67 1.12 -18.26
CA VAL A 96 -10.12 -0.25 -18.53
C VAL A 96 -11.49 -0.45 -17.88
N ARG A 97 -12.55 -0.64 -18.69
CA ARG A 97 -13.91 -0.93 -18.20
C ARG A 97 -14.27 -2.38 -18.53
N LEU A 98 -14.42 -3.21 -17.50
CA LEU A 98 -14.92 -4.57 -17.66
C LEU A 98 -16.44 -4.54 -17.91
N PRO A 99 -16.97 -5.42 -18.77
CA PRO A 99 -18.40 -5.51 -19.03
C PRO A 99 -19.15 -5.88 -17.74
N GLY A 100 -20.23 -5.16 -17.41
CA GLY A 100 -21.01 -5.40 -16.19
C GLY A 100 -20.36 -4.94 -14.87
N ALA A 101 -19.10 -4.46 -14.89
CA ALA A 101 -18.42 -3.91 -13.72
C ALA A 101 -18.80 -2.43 -13.47
N GLY A 102 -20.10 -2.19 -13.31
CA GLY A 102 -20.68 -0.86 -13.08
C GLY A 102 -20.45 -0.30 -11.67
N GLN A 103 -21.06 0.85 -11.40
CA GLN A 103 -20.97 1.55 -10.11
C GLN A 103 -21.56 0.72 -8.95
N GLU A 104 -22.57 -0.11 -9.22
CA GLU A 104 -23.20 -0.98 -8.19
C GLU A 104 -22.24 -2.06 -7.68
N LEU A 105 -21.54 -2.76 -8.57
CA LEU A 105 -20.53 -3.75 -8.16
C LEU A 105 -19.41 -3.10 -7.34
N ARG A 106 -18.98 -1.89 -7.73
CA ARG A 106 -17.99 -1.10 -6.98
C ARG A 106 -18.49 -0.68 -5.60
N ALA A 107 -19.77 -0.34 -5.47
CA ALA A 107 -20.36 0.04 -4.18
C ALA A 107 -20.53 -1.16 -3.22
N GLN A 108 -20.80 -2.36 -3.76
CA GLN A 108 -21.02 -3.56 -2.95
C GLN A 108 -19.74 -4.38 -2.69
N ALA A 109 -18.73 -4.31 -3.58
CA ALA A 109 -17.50 -5.07 -3.44
C ALA A 109 -16.78 -4.90 -2.09
N PRO A 110 -16.63 -3.67 -1.53
CA PRO A 110 -16.01 -3.48 -0.21
C PRO A 110 -16.77 -4.15 0.94
N ARG A 111 -18.07 -4.44 0.76
CA ARG A 111 -18.91 -5.10 1.79
C ARG A 111 -18.70 -6.61 1.83
N VAL A 112 -18.34 -7.20 0.69
CA VAL A 112 -18.15 -8.67 0.54
C VAL A 112 -16.66 -9.03 0.68
N PHE A 113 -15.77 -8.14 0.24
CA PHE A 113 -14.32 -8.31 0.31
C PHE A 113 -13.70 -7.10 1.02
N PRO A 114 -13.61 -7.11 2.37
CA PRO A 114 -13.10 -5.97 3.14
C PRO A 114 -11.58 -5.74 3.00
N GLN A 115 -10.89 -6.60 2.26
CA GLN A 115 -9.46 -6.51 1.93
C GLN A 115 -9.20 -5.45 0.84
N GLY A 116 -9.61 -4.22 1.12
CA GLY A 116 -9.38 -3.05 0.30
C GLY A 116 -7.90 -2.75 0.13
N TRP A 117 -7.47 -2.57 -1.11
CA TRP A 117 -6.20 -1.95 -1.47
C TRP A 117 -6.36 -0.44 -1.59
N ALA A 118 -7.14 0.15 -0.67
CA ALA A 118 -7.22 1.59 -0.55
C ALA A 118 -5.86 2.03 0.01
N PHE A 119 -5.07 2.70 -0.82
CA PHE A 119 -3.90 3.41 -0.33
C PHE A 119 -4.41 4.49 0.64
N PHE A 120 -4.23 4.29 1.95
CA PHE A 120 -4.49 5.29 3.01
C PHE A 120 -3.45 6.41 2.97
N THR A 121 -3.07 6.86 1.77
CA THR A 121 -2.14 7.95 1.56
C THR A 121 -2.95 9.21 1.33
N LYS A 122 -2.75 10.19 2.21
CA LYS A 122 -3.08 11.60 1.96
C LYS A 122 -2.64 11.97 0.54
N SER A 123 -3.42 12.81 -0.16
CA SER A 123 -3.09 13.18 -1.53
C SER A 123 -1.69 13.82 -1.55
N PRO A 124 -0.80 13.44 -2.48
CA PRO A 124 0.52 14.06 -2.59
C PRO A 124 0.48 15.54 -2.96
N ARG A 125 -0.71 16.07 -3.27
CA ARG A 125 -0.95 17.49 -3.57
C ARG A 125 -1.45 18.27 -2.36
N ASP A 126 -1.84 17.57 -1.30
CA ASP A 126 -2.33 18.24 -0.11
C ASP A 126 -1.17 18.93 0.61
N PRO A 127 -1.41 20.08 1.26
CA PRO A 127 -0.38 20.75 2.02
C PRO A 127 0.16 19.85 3.12
N SER A 128 1.47 19.90 3.28
CA SER A 128 2.17 19.35 4.44
C SER A 128 2.38 20.44 5.48
N PHE A 129 2.52 20.08 6.74
CA PHE A 129 2.76 21.04 7.82
C PHE A 129 4.16 20.82 8.37
N GLN A 130 4.91 21.91 8.55
CA GLN A 130 6.15 21.92 9.30
C GLN A 130 6.03 22.89 10.46
N ILE A 131 6.70 22.57 11.56
CA ILE A 131 6.64 23.36 12.79
C ILE A 131 8.02 23.89 13.05
N HIS A 132 8.10 25.19 13.24
CA HIS A 132 9.33 25.92 13.47
C HIS A 132 9.22 26.71 14.76
N ARG A 133 10.37 27.08 15.30
CA ARG A 133 10.49 28.01 16.42
C ARG A 133 11.69 28.92 16.17
N LEU A 134 11.77 30.01 16.92
CA LEU A 134 12.96 30.84 16.95
C LEU A 134 13.89 30.32 18.04
N ASP A 135 15.19 30.27 17.75
CA ASP A 135 16.19 30.02 18.77
C ASP A 135 16.57 31.30 19.54
N GLU A 136 17.53 31.21 20.45
CA GLU A 136 17.99 32.36 21.25
C GLU A 136 18.64 33.47 20.41
N ALA A 137 19.17 33.14 19.23
CA ALA A 137 19.75 34.10 18.29
C ALA A 137 18.69 34.73 17.37
N GLY A 138 17.47 34.20 17.36
CA GLY A 138 16.39 34.61 16.46
C GLY A 138 16.41 33.88 15.13
N ASP A 139 17.20 32.80 15.00
CA ASP A 139 17.22 31.98 13.80
C ASP A 139 16.03 31.02 13.79
N VAL A 140 15.47 30.80 12.59
CA VAL A 140 14.36 29.86 12.38
C VAL A 140 14.89 28.43 12.41
N VAL A 141 14.42 27.65 13.39
CA VAL A 141 14.83 26.25 13.56
C VAL A 141 13.61 25.32 13.54
N MET A 142 13.79 24.17 12.92
CA MET A 142 12.74 23.17 12.80
C MET A 142 12.48 22.49 14.15
N ALA A 143 11.24 22.61 14.64
CA ALA A 143 10.75 21.91 15.83
C ALA A 143 10.09 20.56 15.47
N SER A 144 9.57 20.43 14.25
CA SER A 144 9.05 19.16 13.74
C SER A 144 10.18 18.16 13.50
N LEU A 145 9.98 16.92 13.92
CA LEU A 145 10.92 15.82 13.71
C LEU A 145 10.76 15.17 12.33
N THR A 146 9.88 15.65 11.46
CA THR A 146 9.75 15.12 10.10
C THR A 146 10.94 15.53 9.21
N PRO A 147 11.31 14.73 8.19
CA PRO A 147 10.75 13.44 7.82
C PRO A 147 11.26 12.30 8.72
N HIS A 148 10.41 11.29 8.98
CA HIS A 148 10.76 10.13 9.82
C HIS A 148 11.99 9.35 9.34
N SER A 149 12.31 9.44 8.03
CA SER A 149 13.49 8.81 7.42
C SER A 149 14.79 9.62 7.57
N SER A 150 14.77 10.76 8.25
CA SER A 150 15.96 11.61 8.41
C SER A 150 17.04 10.95 9.29
N PRO A 151 18.31 11.36 9.17
CA PRO A 151 19.38 10.90 10.06
C PRO A 151 19.12 11.18 11.54
N HIS A 152 18.49 12.32 11.88
CA HIS A 152 18.19 12.66 13.28
C HIS A 152 17.14 11.73 13.92
N ASN A 153 16.31 11.07 13.12
CA ASN A 153 15.40 10.01 13.56
C ASN A 153 16.01 8.60 13.45
N ALA A 154 17.33 8.49 13.26
CA ALA A 154 18.01 7.25 12.95
C ALA A 154 17.34 6.49 11.79
N PHE A 155 16.98 7.19 10.71
CA PHE A 155 16.31 6.61 9.55
C PHE A 155 14.99 5.86 9.88
N GLY A 156 14.31 6.25 10.94
CA GLY A 156 13.02 5.71 11.36
C GLY A 156 13.07 4.71 12.52
N PHE A 157 14.24 4.45 13.09
CA PHE A 157 14.34 3.68 14.34
C PHE A 157 13.83 4.47 15.55
N ASP A 158 13.97 5.80 15.52
CA ASP A 158 13.33 6.66 16.50
C ASP A 158 11.84 6.82 16.17
N ARG A 159 10.98 6.38 17.11
CA ARG A 159 9.53 6.43 16.97
C ARG A 159 8.91 7.75 17.46
N GLN A 160 9.69 8.67 18.03
CA GLN A 160 9.19 9.94 18.51
C GLN A 160 8.56 10.78 17.39
N SER A 161 9.17 10.80 16.20
CA SER A 161 8.59 11.50 15.03
C SER A 161 7.22 10.97 14.58
N ARG A 162 6.88 9.71 14.88
CA ARG A 162 5.53 9.18 14.63
C ARG A 162 4.53 9.61 15.69
N THR A 163 4.96 9.69 16.95
CA THR A 163 4.12 10.19 18.04
C THR A 163 3.82 11.68 17.85
N GLN A 164 4.83 12.48 17.51
CA GLN A 164 4.67 13.92 17.25
C GLN A 164 3.68 14.20 16.10
N GLY A 165 3.55 13.28 15.15
CA GLY A 165 2.54 13.37 14.09
C GLY A 165 1.10 13.42 14.61
N THR A 166 0.80 12.71 15.69
CA THR A 166 -0.52 12.76 16.34
C THR A 166 -0.67 14.01 17.19
N GLU A 167 0.40 14.38 17.89
CA GLU A 167 0.46 15.59 18.74
C GLU A 167 0.11 16.85 17.95
N TYR A 168 0.79 17.14 16.83
CA TYR A 168 0.47 18.35 16.08
C TYR A 168 -0.90 18.26 15.39
N ALA A 169 -1.39 17.06 15.05
CA ALA A 169 -2.73 16.91 14.47
C ALA A 169 -3.83 17.29 15.47
N LEU A 170 -3.63 16.98 16.75
CA LEU A 170 -4.53 17.40 17.83
C LEU A 170 -4.45 18.92 18.04
N LEU A 171 -3.25 19.49 18.11
CA LEU A 171 -3.07 20.94 18.22
C LEU A 171 -3.74 21.71 17.07
N LEU A 172 -3.55 21.26 15.83
CA LEU A 172 -4.12 21.91 14.65
C LEU A 172 -5.64 21.74 14.51
N ALA A 173 -6.22 20.73 15.15
CA ALA A 173 -7.67 20.51 15.10
C ALA A 173 -8.46 21.59 15.86
N GLU A 174 -7.83 22.31 16.78
CA GLU A 174 -8.47 23.40 17.54
C GLU A 174 -8.63 24.69 16.73
N PHE A 175 -7.91 24.82 15.61
CA PHE A 175 -7.82 26.06 14.87
C PHE A 175 -8.64 26.05 13.58
N PRO A 176 -9.60 26.99 13.42
CA PRO A 176 -10.31 27.17 12.16
C PRO A 176 -9.40 27.76 11.08
N LEU A 177 -9.83 27.66 9.81
CA LEU A 177 -9.04 28.11 8.65
C LEU A 177 -8.74 29.63 8.66
N ASP A 178 -9.57 30.45 9.28
CA ASP A 178 -9.39 31.90 9.41
C ASP A 178 -8.34 32.31 10.47
N ALA A 179 -7.86 31.36 11.28
CA ALA A 179 -6.74 31.58 12.18
C ALA A 179 -5.39 31.69 11.43
N TRP A 180 -5.32 31.12 10.21
CA TRP A 180 -4.12 31.11 9.38
C TRP A 180 -3.93 32.45 8.67
N ARG A 181 -2.67 32.83 8.46
CA ARG A 181 -2.27 34.01 7.69
C ARG A 181 -1.49 33.58 6.47
N ASP A 182 -1.64 34.30 5.36
CA ASP A 182 -0.87 34.04 4.15
C ASP A 182 0.59 34.45 4.37
N CYS A 183 1.52 33.65 3.85
CA CYS A 183 2.93 34.00 3.80
C CYS A 183 3.16 35.09 2.74
N GLU A 184 4.01 36.07 3.04
CA GLU A 184 4.42 37.07 2.04
C GLU A 184 5.39 36.49 1.02
N THR A 185 6.20 35.51 1.45
CA THR A 185 7.23 34.88 0.64
C THR A 185 7.01 33.36 0.55
N ALA A 186 7.70 32.74 -0.42
CA ALA A 186 7.60 31.30 -0.68
C ALA A 186 8.47 30.46 0.26
N GLU A 187 9.43 31.09 0.91
CA GLU A 187 10.43 30.49 1.80
C GLU A 187 9.90 30.36 3.22
N VAL A 188 10.38 29.35 3.94
CA VAL A 188 9.97 29.06 5.32
C VAL A 188 10.34 30.22 6.24
N GLU A 189 11.57 30.72 6.12
CA GLU A 189 12.14 31.74 6.98
C GLU A 189 11.40 33.07 6.82
N GLY A 190 11.02 33.43 5.59
CA GLY A 190 10.25 34.64 5.31
C GLY A 190 8.79 34.57 5.80
N CYS A 191 8.29 33.38 6.12
CA CYS A 191 6.95 33.20 6.67
C CYS A 191 6.90 33.18 8.21
N VAL A 192 8.06 33.14 8.89
CA VAL A 192 8.13 33.25 10.34
C VAL A 192 8.21 34.72 10.76
N ASP A 193 7.08 35.27 11.21
CA ASP A 193 7.00 36.65 11.69
C ASP A 193 6.56 36.71 13.17
N PRO A 194 7.46 37.11 14.10
CA PRO A 194 7.16 37.31 15.51
C PRO A 194 6.10 38.38 15.80
N SER A 195 5.72 39.20 14.81
CA SER A 195 4.65 40.19 14.95
C SER A 195 3.24 39.58 14.84
N LEU A 196 3.15 38.36 14.29
CA LEU A 196 1.88 37.65 14.16
C LEU A 196 1.25 37.37 15.53
N PRO A 197 -0.09 37.47 15.66
CA PRO A 197 -0.77 37.18 16.92
C PRO A 197 -0.63 35.70 17.25
N ALA A 198 0.00 35.40 18.39
CA ALA A 198 0.08 34.04 18.93
C ALA A 198 -1.29 33.58 19.45
N ARG A 199 -1.67 32.35 19.11
CA ARG A 199 -2.89 31.73 19.62
C ARG A 199 -2.55 30.72 20.72
N PRO A 200 -3.09 30.90 21.94
CA PRO A 200 -2.83 29.96 23.02
C PRO A 200 -3.52 28.61 22.74
N VAL A 201 -2.84 27.50 23.04
CA VAL A 201 -3.37 26.13 22.98
C VAL A 201 -2.69 25.26 24.03
N VAL A 202 -3.41 24.28 24.54
CA VAL A 202 -2.88 23.32 25.51
C VAL A 202 -2.53 22.02 24.82
N ASN A 203 -1.33 21.51 25.09
CA ASN A 203 -0.88 20.20 24.65
C ASN A 203 -1.04 19.21 25.80
N ASP A 204 -2.12 18.43 25.75
CA ASP A 204 -2.52 17.47 26.78
C ASP A 204 -2.07 16.03 26.48
N VAL A 205 -1.26 15.84 25.43
CA VAL A 205 -0.79 14.50 25.07
C VAL A 205 0.21 13.98 26.10
N PRO A 206 0.27 12.65 26.34
CA PRO A 206 1.30 12.08 27.19
C PRO A 206 2.69 12.33 26.62
N SER A 207 3.58 12.94 27.42
CA SER A 207 4.96 13.30 27.01
C SER A 207 5.03 14.24 25.79
N PRO A 208 4.57 15.51 25.94
CA PRO A 208 4.54 16.46 24.84
C PRO A 208 5.95 16.86 24.39
N THR A 209 6.11 17.10 23.09
CA THR A 209 7.36 17.50 22.44
C THR A 209 7.29 18.90 21.80
N LEU A 210 6.09 19.41 21.57
CA LEU A 210 5.82 20.72 20.96
C LEU A 210 5.28 21.66 22.04
N CYS A 211 6.15 22.54 22.56
CA CYS A 211 5.84 23.46 23.64
C CYS A 211 6.38 24.88 23.34
N GLY A 212 5.74 25.89 23.91
CA GLY A 212 6.12 27.30 23.80
C GLY A 212 5.66 27.96 22.49
N ASP A 213 6.37 29.00 22.08
CA ASP A 213 6.07 29.79 20.88
C ASP A 213 6.51 29.06 19.61
N LEU A 214 5.53 28.67 18.78
CA LEU A 214 5.72 27.86 17.59
C LEU A 214 5.03 28.50 16.38
N PHE A 215 5.64 28.29 15.22
CA PHE A 215 5.12 28.68 13.91
C PHE A 215 4.81 27.42 13.12
N VAL A 216 3.52 27.20 12.84
CA VAL A 216 3.09 26.11 11.97
C VAL A 216 2.93 26.66 10.56
N ILE A 217 3.71 26.11 9.62
CA ILE A 217 3.72 26.55 8.23
C ILE A 217 3.09 25.46 7.37
N ALA A 218 2.08 25.86 6.59
CA ALA A 218 1.48 25.06 5.54
C ALA A 218 2.32 25.17 4.27
N LEU A 219 2.88 24.03 3.86
CA LEU A 219 3.76 23.89 2.72
C LEU A 219 3.02 23.17 1.60
N GLU A 220 2.79 23.88 0.50
CA GLU A 220 2.17 23.32 -0.69
C GLU A 220 3.23 22.64 -1.56
N PRO A 221 3.04 21.37 -1.96
CA PRO A 221 4.00 20.65 -2.79
C PRO A 221 4.03 21.23 -4.20
N GLN A 222 5.22 21.45 -4.73
CA GLN A 222 5.38 21.99 -6.07
C GLN A 222 4.87 20.98 -7.11
N PRO A 223 4.01 21.38 -8.06
CA PRO A 223 3.55 20.49 -9.10
C PRO A 223 4.71 19.90 -9.89
N TRP A 224 4.66 18.60 -10.14
CA TRP A 224 5.70 17.88 -10.89
C TRP A 224 6.06 18.55 -12.23
N ALA A 225 5.09 19.17 -12.90
CA ALA A 225 5.28 19.88 -14.16
C ALA A 225 6.33 21.01 -14.07
N TRP A 226 6.57 21.54 -12.87
CA TRP A 226 7.46 22.70 -12.63
C TRP A 226 8.75 22.34 -11.89
N ARG A 227 9.00 21.05 -11.62
CA ARG A 227 10.16 20.59 -10.85
C ARG A 227 11.53 20.97 -11.44
N ASP A 228 11.57 21.22 -12.76
CA ASP A 228 12.80 21.54 -13.49
C ASP A 228 12.91 23.06 -13.76
N LEU A 229 11.92 23.86 -13.32
CA LEU A 229 11.87 25.32 -13.48
C LEU A 229 12.05 26.09 -12.17
N VAL A 230 11.85 25.43 -11.03
CA VAL A 230 12.08 25.99 -9.70
C VAL A 230 12.93 25.01 -8.89
N ASP A 231 13.80 25.54 -8.04
CA ASP A 231 14.69 24.72 -7.22
C ASP A 231 13.94 24.12 -6.00
N ASP A 232 12.87 24.79 -5.56
CA ASP A 232 12.11 24.38 -4.38
C ASP A 232 11.07 23.29 -4.66
N THR A 233 11.02 22.32 -3.77
CA THR A 233 10.05 21.21 -3.83
C THR A 233 8.72 21.55 -3.17
N HIS A 234 8.70 22.58 -2.32
CA HIS A 234 7.54 23.04 -1.56
C HIS A 234 7.58 24.55 -1.43
N ARG A 235 6.41 25.16 -1.28
CA ARG A 235 6.26 26.60 -1.06
C ARG A 235 5.48 26.84 0.23
N ALA A 236 5.97 27.75 1.07
CA ALA A 236 5.22 28.28 2.19
C ALA A 236 4.03 29.09 1.68
N GLU A 237 2.82 28.68 2.07
CA GLU A 237 1.58 29.35 1.65
C GLU A 237 0.96 30.11 2.81
N ARG A 238 0.89 29.46 3.98
CA ARG A 238 0.22 30.01 5.17
C ARG A 238 0.97 29.67 6.45
N VAL A 239 0.82 30.51 7.46
CA VAL A 239 1.38 30.36 8.79
C VAL A 239 0.33 30.56 9.88
N LEU A 240 0.49 29.80 10.95
CA LEU A 240 -0.22 29.96 12.21
C LEU A 240 0.80 30.02 13.34
N ARG A 241 0.81 31.12 14.10
CA ARG A 241 1.61 31.23 15.33
C ARG A 241 0.78 30.75 16.52
N ILE A 242 1.30 29.78 17.24
CA ILE A 242 0.66 29.21 18.44
C ILE A 242 1.60 29.33 19.64
N ASP A 243 1.03 29.57 20.80
CA ASP A 243 1.73 29.50 22.09
C ASP A 243 1.21 28.28 22.84
N VAL A 244 2.07 27.26 22.96
CA VAL A 244 1.67 25.93 23.42
C VAL A 244 2.05 25.70 24.87
N GLU A 245 1.05 25.55 25.73
CA GLU A 245 1.23 25.15 27.12
C GLU A 245 1.26 23.63 27.22
N CYS A 246 2.34 23.06 27.75
CA CYS A 246 2.50 21.62 27.91
C CYS A 246 2.23 21.19 29.35
N LEU A 247 1.29 20.27 29.54
CA LEU A 247 1.01 19.67 30.85
C LEU A 247 1.97 18.49 31.08
N ALA A 248 2.86 18.65 32.05
CA ALA A 248 3.89 17.66 32.40
C ALA A 248 3.32 16.43 33.14
#